data_AF-A0AAV1QA66-F1
#
_entry.id   AF-A0AAV1QA66-F1
#
_cell.length_a   1.000
_cell.length_b   1.000
_cell.length_c   1.000
_cell.angle_alpha   90.00
_cell.angle_beta   90.00
_cell.angle_gamma   90.00
#
_symmetry.space_group_name_H-M   'P 1'
#
loop_
_entity.id
_entity.type
_entity.pdbx_description
1 polymer ?
#
loop_
_entity_poly.entity_id
_entity_poly.type
_entity_poly.pdbx_seq_one_letter_code
_entity_poly.pdbx_strand_id
1 'polypeptide(L)'
;MSLICFLALGIIAPNVDVLYDDKYDTGHLWMKNGSLPACSSTSPPSPSSCEVCLQQEVYAVCRDLMQDADLRMEAAGQPITIKKSKCPWLLGDATVQSATEYPLSTIQRTDSAGTNPGTWEWWQIFIPILFLLLFVFMVFYIRKKRSNKTDTSYCCSCCPERRR
;
A
#
# COMPACT_ATOMS: atom_id res chain seq x y z
N MET A 1 2.58 29.10 -10.10
CA MET A 1 1.55 28.06 -10.30
C MET A 1 2.28 26.74 -10.38
N SER A 2 2.17 25.90 -9.36
CA SER A 2 2.92 24.63 -9.32
C SER A 2 1.97 23.46 -9.51
N LEU A 3 2.24 22.65 -10.53
CA LEU A 3 1.58 21.36 -10.71
C LEU A 3 2.30 20.32 -9.85
N ILE A 4 1.52 19.53 -9.13
CA ILE A 4 1.99 18.39 -8.36
C ILE A 4 1.31 17.16 -8.94
N CYS A 5 2.11 16.17 -9.30
CA CYS A 5 1.63 14.97 -9.97
C CYS A 5 1.92 13.72 -9.17
N PHE A 6 1.00 12.78 -9.28
CA PHE A 6 1.05 11.50 -8.62
C PHE A 6 0.80 10.39 -9.62
N LEU A 7 1.56 9.32 -9.49
CA LEU A 7 1.41 8.10 -10.25
C LEU A 7 0.66 7.08 -9.39
N ALA A 8 -0.43 6.55 -9.91
CA ALA A 8 -1.16 5.46 -9.30
C ALA A 8 -0.51 4.11 -9.61
N LEU A 9 -0.34 3.30 -8.57
CA LEU A 9 0.34 2.02 -8.62
C LEU A 9 -0.65 0.86 -8.49
N GLY A 10 -0.36 -0.22 -9.21
CA GLY A 10 -1.10 -1.47 -9.13
C GLY A 10 -2.06 -1.70 -10.29
N ILE A 11 -2.50 -2.95 -10.42
CA ILE A 11 -3.31 -3.42 -11.56
C ILE A 11 -4.72 -2.83 -11.61
N ILE A 12 -5.22 -2.35 -10.47
CA ILE A 12 -6.56 -1.75 -10.36
C ILE A 12 -6.58 -0.25 -10.65
N ALA A 13 -5.40 0.39 -10.83
CA ALA A 13 -5.30 1.83 -11.06
C ALA A 13 -6.13 2.33 -12.26
N PRO A 14 -6.22 1.62 -13.41
CA PRO A 14 -7.10 2.02 -14.51
C PRO A 14 -8.59 2.08 -14.14
N ASN A 15 -8.99 1.39 -13.07
CA ASN A 15 -10.35 1.37 -12.56
C ASN A 15 -10.57 2.40 -11.44
N VAL A 16 -9.68 3.38 -11.27
CA VAL A 16 -9.90 4.49 -10.34
C VAL A 16 -11.24 5.17 -10.58
N ASP A 17 -11.91 5.49 -9.50
CA ASP A 17 -13.24 6.10 -9.49
C ASP A 17 -13.24 7.44 -8.75
N VAL A 18 -12.37 7.63 -7.75
CA VAL A 18 -12.34 8.86 -6.95
C VAL A 18 -10.93 9.21 -6.45
N LEU A 19 -10.67 10.51 -6.31
CA LEU A 19 -9.50 11.10 -5.67
C LEU A 19 -9.98 12.15 -4.66
N TYR A 20 -9.47 12.11 -3.44
CA TYR A 20 -9.85 13.03 -2.37
C TYR A 20 -8.68 13.34 -1.44
N ASP A 21 -8.85 14.36 -0.60
CA ASP A 21 -7.92 14.70 0.49
C ASP A 21 -8.48 14.14 1.80
N ASP A 22 -7.82 13.14 2.37
CA ASP A 22 -8.24 12.45 3.61
C ASP A 22 -8.18 13.38 4.82
N LYS A 23 -7.34 14.43 4.78
CA LYS A 23 -7.08 15.27 5.94
C LYS A 23 -8.08 16.41 6.09
N TYR A 24 -8.57 16.96 4.97
CA TYR A 24 -9.37 18.18 4.97
C TYR A 24 -10.84 17.97 4.57
N ASP A 25 -11.23 16.75 4.18
CA ASP A 25 -12.61 16.30 3.94
C ASP A 25 -13.50 17.32 3.18
N THR A 26 -12.91 18.02 2.21
CA THR A 26 -13.58 19.05 1.40
C THR A 26 -14.44 18.47 0.28
N GLY A 27 -14.69 17.16 0.31
CA GLY A 27 -15.25 16.40 -0.80
C GLY A 27 -14.18 15.87 -1.76
N HIS A 28 -14.65 15.32 -2.89
CA HIS A 28 -13.78 14.69 -3.88
C HIS A 28 -13.08 15.75 -4.75
N LEU A 29 -11.75 15.68 -4.81
CA LEU A 29 -10.92 16.52 -5.68
C LEU A 29 -11.08 16.17 -7.15
N TRP A 30 -11.43 14.91 -7.41
CA TRP A 30 -11.80 14.40 -8.72
C TRP A 30 -12.71 13.18 -8.56
N MET A 31 -13.67 13.03 -9.45
CA MET A 31 -14.55 11.86 -9.53
C MET A 31 -14.70 11.45 -10.99
N LYS A 32 -14.65 10.14 -11.22
CA LYS A 32 -14.71 9.58 -12.56
C LYS A 32 -16.05 9.87 -13.22
N ASN A 33 -15.97 10.40 -14.43
CA ASN A 33 -17.13 10.59 -15.31
C ASN A 33 -16.91 9.82 -16.62
N GLY A 34 -17.12 8.50 -16.58
CA GLY A 34 -16.91 7.62 -17.73
C GLY A 34 -15.51 7.00 -17.78
N SER A 35 -14.92 6.94 -18.98
CA SER A 35 -13.56 6.41 -19.17
C SER A 35 -12.51 7.48 -18.88
N LEU A 36 -11.34 7.09 -18.39
CA LEU A 36 -10.25 8.03 -18.17
C LEU A 36 -9.80 8.64 -19.51
N PRO A 37 -9.71 9.98 -19.60
CA PRO A 37 -9.18 10.64 -20.79
C PRO A 37 -7.68 10.37 -20.92
N ALA A 38 -7.16 10.46 -22.14
CA ALA A 38 -5.73 10.39 -22.37
C ALA A 38 -5.04 11.65 -21.82
N CYS A 39 -3.90 11.52 -21.13
CA CYS A 39 -3.21 12.69 -20.55
C CYS A 39 -2.86 13.76 -21.60
N SER A 40 -2.51 13.34 -22.83
CA SER A 40 -2.24 14.26 -23.95
C SER A 40 -3.46 15.05 -24.43
N SER A 41 -4.67 14.66 -24.02
CA SER A 41 -5.94 15.35 -24.30
C SER A 41 -6.51 16.10 -23.10
N THR A 42 -5.87 15.97 -21.93
CA THR A 42 -6.30 16.58 -20.68
C THR A 42 -5.63 17.94 -20.51
N SER A 43 -6.40 19.00 -20.30
CA SER A 43 -5.86 20.31 -19.94
C SER A 43 -5.43 20.35 -18.47
N PRO A 44 -4.49 21.22 -18.08
CA PRO A 44 -4.13 21.41 -16.68
C PRO A 44 -5.37 21.74 -15.82
N PRO A 45 -5.45 21.19 -14.60
CA PRO A 45 -6.59 21.42 -13.71
C PRO A 45 -6.69 22.89 -13.26
N SER A 46 -7.88 23.26 -12.82
CA SER A 46 -8.13 24.53 -12.12
C SER A 46 -7.37 24.59 -10.79
N PRO A 47 -7.13 25.79 -10.23
CA PRO A 47 -6.51 25.91 -8.91
C PRO A 47 -7.29 25.13 -7.85
N SER A 48 -6.58 24.50 -6.91
CA SER A 48 -7.15 23.66 -5.83
C SER A 48 -7.97 22.46 -6.32
N SER A 49 -7.82 22.05 -7.58
CA SER A 49 -8.47 20.87 -8.13
C SER A 49 -7.46 19.89 -8.72
N CYS A 50 -7.93 18.66 -8.96
CA CYS A 50 -7.16 17.62 -9.59
C CYS A 50 -7.87 17.10 -10.84
N GLU A 51 -7.07 16.57 -11.76
CA GLU A 51 -7.54 15.80 -12.92
C GLU A 51 -6.81 14.47 -12.96
N VAL A 52 -7.54 13.42 -13.33
CA VAL A 52 -6.98 12.08 -13.48
C VAL A 52 -7.05 11.66 -14.95
N CYS A 53 -5.92 11.21 -15.47
CA CYS A 53 -5.77 10.84 -16.86
C CYS A 53 -4.97 9.54 -17.01
N LEU A 54 -5.11 8.92 -18.17
CA LEU A 54 -4.42 7.68 -18.52
C LEU A 54 -3.39 7.95 -19.63
N GLN A 55 -2.19 7.43 -19.45
CA GLN A 55 -1.19 7.34 -20.52
C GLN A 55 -0.72 5.89 -20.64
N GLN A 56 0.52 5.56 -20.26
CA GLN A 56 0.88 4.15 -19.97
C GLN A 56 0.37 3.71 -18.60
N GLU A 57 0.29 4.65 -17.67
CA GLU A 57 -0.18 4.45 -16.29
C GLU A 57 -1.17 5.56 -15.95
N VAL A 58 -1.82 5.46 -14.78
CA VAL A 58 -2.80 6.45 -14.31
C VAL A 58 -2.09 7.54 -13.52
N TYR A 59 -2.32 8.78 -13.92
CA TYR A 59 -1.74 9.96 -13.28
C TYR A 59 -2.85 10.81 -12.68
N ALA A 60 -2.65 11.26 -11.44
CA ALA A 60 -3.38 12.37 -10.86
C ALA A 60 -2.52 13.63 -10.94
N VAL A 61 -3.04 14.66 -11.60
CA VAL A 61 -2.41 15.97 -11.74
C VAL A 61 -3.22 16.94 -10.91
N CYS A 62 -2.59 17.63 -9.98
CA CYS A 62 -3.23 18.61 -9.12
C CYS A 62 -2.54 19.96 -9.22
N ARG A 63 -3.30 21.04 -9.08
CA ARG A 63 -2.76 22.41 -9.08
C ARG A 63 -2.99 23.08 -7.73
N ASP A 64 -1.92 23.68 -7.20
CA ASP A 64 -1.95 24.51 -6.00
C ASP A 64 -2.60 23.81 -4.79
N LEU A 65 -2.24 22.55 -4.55
CA LEU A 65 -2.63 21.81 -3.34
C LEU A 65 -2.04 22.46 -2.09
N MET A 66 -2.75 22.32 -0.96
CA MET A 66 -2.21 22.71 0.34
C MET A 66 -0.97 21.88 0.67
N GLN A 67 -0.03 22.48 1.40
CA GLN A 67 1.29 21.90 1.66
C GLN A 67 1.23 20.56 2.40
N ASP A 68 0.14 20.31 3.14
CA ASP A 68 -0.09 19.09 3.92
C ASP A 68 -1.27 18.24 3.43
N ALA A 69 -1.66 18.35 2.16
CA ALA A 69 -2.73 17.52 1.59
C ALA A 69 -2.37 16.02 1.66
N ASP A 70 -3.26 15.18 2.22
CA ASP A 70 -3.10 13.72 2.24
C ASP A 70 -3.99 13.10 1.16
N LEU A 71 -3.46 13.05 -0.06
CA LEU A 71 -4.23 12.55 -1.19
C LEU A 71 -4.43 11.03 -1.13
N ARG A 72 -5.68 10.62 -1.36
CA ARG A 72 -6.06 9.22 -1.52
C ARG A 72 -6.85 9.01 -2.80
N MET A 73 -6.65 7.82 -3.34
CA MET A 73 -7.26 7.39 -4.59
C MET A 73 -7.94 6.04 -4.35
N GLU A 74 -9.13 5.84 -4.92
CA GLU A 74 -9.85 4.58 -4.78
C GLU A 74 -10.41 4.07 -6.11
N ALA A 75 -10.51 2.75 -6.22
CA ALA A 75 -11.20 2.03 -7.28
C ALA A 75 -12.22 1.07 -6.64
N ALA A 76 -13.50 1.24 -6.95
CA ALA A 76 -14.59 0.46 -6.38
C ALA A 76 -14.55 0.39 -4.83
N GLY A 77 -14.20 1.50 -4.17
CA GLY A 77 -14.07 1.59 -2.71
C GLY A 77 -12.84 0.89 -2.12
N GLN A 78 -11.89 0.46 -2.96
CA GLN A 78 -10.59 -0.07 -2.51
C GLN A 78 -9.50 0.98 -2.69
N PRO A 79 -8.62 1.19 -1.70
CA PRO A 79 -7.56 2.18 -1.80
C PRO A 79 -6.50 1.78 -2.83
N ILE A 80 -6.09 2.75 -3.64
CA ILE A 80 -5.00 2.66 -4.60
C ILE A 80 -3.79 3.40 -4.02
N THR A 81 -2.62 2.76 -4.10
CA THR A 81 -1.38 3.43 -3.70
C THR A 81 -0.99 4.45 -4.76
N ILE A 82 -0.74 5.70 -4.35
CA ILE A 82 -0.21 6.75 -5.21
C ILE A 82 1.16 7.22 -4.71
N LYS A 83 2.04 7.64 -5.62
CA LYS A 83 3.33 8.23 -5.28
C LYS A 83 3.57 9.51 -6.04
N LYS A 84 4.27 10.48 -5.45
CA LYS A 84 4.70 11.69 -6.17
C LYS A 84 5.57 11.29 -7.38
N SER A 85 5.28 11.89 -8.53
CA SER A 85 5.95 11.60 -9.80
C SER A 85 6.10 12.88 -10.61
N LYS A 86 6.83 12.79 -11.73
CA LYS A 86 6.83 13.86 -12.73
C LYS A 86 5.46 13.89 -13.43
N CYS A 87 5.01 15.09 -13.78
CA CYS A 87 3.78 15.26 -14.52
C CYS A 87 3.88 14.65 -15.92
N PRO A 88 2.82 13.98 -16.40
CA PRO A 88 2.75 13.53 -17.79
C PRO A 88 2.60 14.76 -18.71
N TRP A 89 2.78 14.56 -20.01
CA TRP A 89 2.53 15.61 -20.98
C TRP A 89 1.01 15.86 -21.09
N LEU A 90 0.59 17.07 -20.73
CA LEU A 90 -0.79 17.55 -20.82
C LEU A 90 -1.07 18.37 -22.08
N LEU A 91 -2.34 18.46 -22.48
CA LEU A 91 -2.77 19.32 -23.57
C LEU A 91 -2.48 20.80 -23.21
N GLY A 92 -1.63 21.47 -23.99
CA GLY A 92 -1.27 22.88 -23.79
C GLY A 92 0.05 23.12 -23.04
N ASP A 93 0.84 22.09 -22.75
CA ASP A 93 2.15 22.22 -22.07
C ASP A 93 3.23 22.98 -22.88
N ALA A 94 2.92 23.39 -24.12
CA ALA A 94 3.81 24.18 -24.97
C ALA A 94 4.09 25.59 -24.42
N THR A 95 3.37 26.06 -23.39
CA THR A 95 3.53 27.42 -22.84
C THR A 95 3.86 27.49 -21.35
N VAL A 96 3.94 26.37 -20.62
CA VAL A 96 4.16 26.39 -19.14
C VAL A 96 5.45 25.68 -18.70
N GLN A 97 6.32 25.26 -19.64
CA GLN A 97 7.68 24.82 -19.30
C GLN A 97 8.70 25.98 -19.21
N SER A 98 8.27 27.23 -19.40
CA SER A 98 9.13 28.41 -19.32
C SER A 98 8.88 29.19 -18.03
N ALA A 99 9.34 28.66 -16.90
CA ALA A 99 9.75 29.40 -15.69
C ALA A 99 9.89 28.46 -14.47
N THR A 100 10.87 27.57 -14.48
CA THR A 100 11.84 27.42 -13.36
C THR A 100 12.88 26.40 -13.79
N GLU A 101 13.85 26.90 -14.54
CA GLU A 101 15.18 26.35 -14.64
C GLU A 101 15.77 26.30 -13.22
N TYR A 102 15.65 25.14 -12.55
CA TYR A 102 16.52 24.83 -11.43
C TYR A 102 17.87 24.41 -12.03
N PRO A 103 19.00 24.93 -11.54
CA PRO A 103 20.30 24.67 -12.15
C PRO A 103 20.59 23.18 -12.12
N LEU A 104 21.02 22.70 -13.27
CA LEU A 104 21.61 21.41 -13.55
C LEU A 104 22.64 21.04 -12.47
N SER A 105 22.20 20.32 -11.43
CA SER A 105 23.11 19.52 -10.62
C SER A 105 23.38 18.23 -11.39
N THR A 106 24.51 18.23 -12.09
CA THR A 106 25.22 17.01 -12.48
C THR A 106 25.37 16.12 -11.25
N ILE A 107 24.49 15.13 -11.11
CA ILE A 107 24.73 14.01 -10.20
C ILE A 107 24.50 12.73 -10.98
N GLN A 108 25.52 11.89 -10.86
CA GLN A 108 25.81 10.71 -11.62
C GLN A 108 24.64 9.74 -11.71
N ARG A 109 24.58 9.07 -12.87
CA ARG A 109 24.04 7.72 -13.00
C ARG A 109 24.79 6.83 -12.00
N THR A 110 24.25 6.69 -10.79
CA THR A 110 24.53 5.55 -9.93
C THR A 110 23.43 4.55 -10.17
N ASP A 111 23.73 3.57 -11.02
CA ASP A 111 23.16 2.23 -10.87
C ASP A 111 23.47 1.80 -9.44
N SER A 112 22.51 1.95 -8.55
CA SER A 112 22.59 1.48 -7.18
C SER A 112 21.23 0.92 -6.81
N ALA A 113 21.18 -0.41 -6.91
CA ALA A 113 20.26 -1.25 -6.19
C ALA A 113 20.14 -0.73 -4.75
N GLY A 114 19.00 -0.10 -4.46
CA GLY A 114 18.65 0.44 -3.16
C GLY A 114 17.23 0.00 -2.83
N THR A 115 17.02 -1.31 -2.83
CA THR A 115 15.89 -1.95 -2.15
C THR A 115 15.95 -1.58 -0.67
N ASN A 116 15.23 -0.53 -0.29
CA ASN A 116 14.70 -0.43 1.05
C ASN A 116 13.30 -1.07 1.00
N PRO A 117 13.16 -2.38 1.31
CA PRO A 117 11.85 -2.95 1.51
C PRO A 117 11.27 -2.27 2.76
N GLY A 118 10.24 -1.46 2.53
CA GLY A 118 9.38 -0.98 3.58
C GLY A 118 8.96 -2.18 4.43
N THR A 119 8.98 -1.98 5.75
CA THR A 119 8.72 -2.91 6.85
C THR A 119 7.35 -3.62 6.83
N TRP A 120 6.63 -3.59 5.71
CA TRP A 120 5.28 -4.14 5.56
C TRP A 120 5.23 -5.48 4.80
N GLU A 121 6.27 -5.91 4.07
CA GLU A 121 6.29 -7.23 3.39
C GLU A 121 6.73 -8.40 4.29
N TRP A 122 7.32 -8.15 5.46
CA TRP A 122 7.83 -9.23 6.32
C TRP A 122 6.73 -10.06 6.99
N TRP A 123 5.49 -9.57 7.04
CA TRP A 123 4.36 -10.31 7.64
C TRP A 123 4.13 -11.67 6.96
N GLN A 124 4.35 -11.78 5.66
CA GLN A 124 4.20 -13.05 4.93
C GLN A 124 5.20 -14.13 5.37
N ILE A 125 6.37 -13.74 5.91
CA ILE A 125 7.40 -14.66 6.43
C ILE A 125 7.19 -14.91 7.93
N PHE A 126 6.80 -13.89 8.69
CA PHE A 126 6.59 -14.04 10.13
C PHE A 126 5.39 -14.92 10.47
N ILE A 127 4.32 -14.90 9.67
CA ILE A 127 3.13 -15.74 9.88
C ILE A 127 3.48 -17.25 9.90
N PRO A 128 4.10 -17.84 8.85
CA PRO A 128 4.41 -19.27 8.85
C PRO A 128 5.42 -19.66 9.94
N ILE A 129 6.40 -18.81 10.23
CA ILE A 129 7.39 -19.06 11.30
C ILE A 129 6.70 -19.09 12.67
N LEU A 130 5.82 -18.12 12.94
CA LEU A 130 5.05 -18.06 14.19
C LEU A 130 4.15 -19.30 14.36
N PHE A 131 3.46 -19.71 13.30
CA PHE A 131 2.64 -20.93 13.30
C PHE A 131 3.45 -22.19 13.60
N LEU A 132 4.65 -22.32 12.99
CA LEU A 132 5.52 -23.47 13.21
C LEU A 132 6.04 -23.53 14.65
N LEU A 133 6.41 -22.37 15.23
CA LEU A 133 6.80 -22.28 16.63
C LEU A 133 5.65 -22.66 17.58
N LEU A 134 4.43 -22.15 17.34
CA LEU A 134 3.25 -22.51 18.12
C LEU A 134 2.95 -24.01 18.06
N PHE A 135 3.09 -24.63 16.88
CA PHE A 135 2.90 -26.07 16.71
C PHE A 135 3.91 -26.88 17.53
N VAL A 136 5.19 -26.52 17.48
CA VAL A 136 6.25 -27.17 18.28
C VAL A 136 5.97 -27.01 19.79
N PHE A 137 5.61 -25.79 20.22
CA PHE A 137 5.23 -25.52 21.61
C PHE A 137 4.03 -26.36 22.05
N MET A 138 3.01 -26.49 21.20
CA MET A 138 1.81 -27.27 21.48
C MET A 138 2.12 -28.76 21.65
N VAL A 139 2.95 -29.32 20.76
CA VAL A 139 3.43 -30.71 20.88
C VAL A 139 4.23 -30.91 22.18
N PHE A 140 5.13 -29.98 22.50
CA PHE A 140 5.93 -30.04 23.73
C PHE A 140 5.06 -29.93 24.98
N TYR A 141 4.04 -29.05 24.94
CA TYR A 141 3.07 -28.90 26.01
C TYR A 141 2.23 -30.16 26.22
N ILE A 142 1.75 -30.80 25.15
CA ILE A 142 1.07 -32.10 25.24
C ILE A 142 2.00 -33.15 25.85
N ARG A 143 3.25 -33.25 25.38
CA ARG A 143 4.21 -34.22 25.90
C ARG A 143 4.51 -34.00 27.39
N LYS A 144 4.74 -32.74 27.79
CA LYS A 144 4.95 -32.37 29.20
C LYS A 144 3.72 -32.64 30.06
N LYS A 145 2.51 -32.34 29.55
CA LYS A 145 1.25 -32.63 30.25
C LYS A 145 1.02 -34.13 30.42
N ARG A 146 1.46 -34.98 29.49
CA ARG A 146 1.42 -36.44 29.65
C ARG A 146 2.42 -36.91 30.71
N SER A 147 3.63 -36.34 30.75
CA SER A 147 4.63 -36.65 31.78
C SER A 147 4.11 -36.34 33.18
N ASN A 148 3.48 -35.17 33.39
CA ASN A 148 2.95 -34.80 34.71
C ASN A 148 1.78 -35.66 35.19
N LYS A 149 1.15 -36.46 34.32
CA LYS A 149 0.07 -37.37 34.70
C LYS A 149 0.54 -38.78 35.05
N THR A 150 1.83 -39.09 34.85
CA THR A 150 2.32 -40.46 35.04
C THR A 150 2.75 -40.77 36.48
N ASP A 151 2.87 -39.76 37.34
CA ASP A 151 3.26 -39.96 38.76
C ASP A 151 2.08 -40.21 39.72
N THR A 152 0.84 -40.22 39.24
CA THR A 152 -0.36 -40.40 40.09
C THR A 152 -1.18 -41.64 39.76
N SER A 153 -0.64 -42.62 39.03
CA SER A 153 -1.42 -43.80 38.60
C SER A 153 -0.68 -45.14 38.68
N TYR A 154 0.28 -45.28 39.60
CA TYR A 154 0.85 -46.59 39.96
C TYR A 154 0.96 -46.74 41.48
N CYS A 155 -0.17 -46.72 42.16
CA CYS A 155 -0.32 -47.36 43.47
C CYS A 155 -1.74 -47.92 43.55
N CYS A 156 -1.89 -49.21 43.19
CA CYS A 156 -2.77 -50.20 43.83
C CYS A 156 -2.91 -51.42 42.90
N SER A 157 -1.84 -52.19 42.75
CA SER A 157 -1.96 -53.63 42.54
C SER A 157 -1.94 -54.33 43.91
N CYS A 158 -2.65 -55.46 43.97
CA CYS A 158 -2.64 -56.52 44.99
C CYS A 158 -3.74 -56.50 46.05
N CYS A 159 -4.87 -57.15 45.71
CA CYS A 159 -5.45 -58.15 46.60
C CYS A 159 -6.23 -59.20 45.78
N PRO A 160 -5.73 -60.44 45.65
CA PRO A 160 -6.52 -61.61 45.29
C PRO A 160 -6.97 -62.32 46.58
N GLU A 161 -8.23 -62.74 46.65
CA GLU A 161 -8.78 -63.82 47.50
C GLU A 161 -10.28 -63.52 47.66
N ARG A 162 -11.21 -64.47 47.65
CA ARG A 162 -11.19 -65.92 47.48
C ARG A 162 -12.68 -66.29 47.39
N ARG A 163 -13.05 -67.17 46.45
CA ARG A 163 -14.38 -67.79 46.41
C ARG A 163 -14.71 -68.44 47.76
N ARG A 164 -15.91 -68.21 48.27
CA ARG A 164 -16.80 -69.27 48.74
C ARG A 164 -18.24 -68.82 48.54
#